data_AF-A0A9W6U8F3-F1
#
_entry.id   AF-A0A9W6U8F3-F1
#
_cell.length_a   1.000
_cell.length_b   1.000
_cell.length_c   1.000
_cell.angle_alpha   90.00
_cell.angle_beta   90.00
_cell.angle_gamma   90.00
#
_symmetry.space_group_name_H-M   'P 1'
#
loop_
_entity.id
_entity.type
_entity.pdbx_description
1 polymer ?
#
loop_
_entity_poly.entity_id
_entity_poly.type
_entity_poly.pdbx_seq_one_letter_code
_entity_poly.pdbx_strand_id
1 'polypeptide(L)'
;MPILSVVVENARELQQFLCAINWMRDSTNDFARQVEPLQRRLDAAFVNTKRTKRAAASISIDLEDAECQAFDQVKDALANAATLEFPDGQVTTRLFTDVSDVGYAIIVTQVANFDSNKPATEQQLRLVHCARGTFTGSQLNWTVIEKGAFPIAVACDKLDYLLLRPKSFGMYLTTGIIITSSRHMNPSRSMSRTNCCGGR
;
A
#
# COMPACT_ATOMS: atom_id res chain seq x y z
N MET A 1 34.25 -0.42 -15.43
CA MET A 1 33.69 0.62 -16.32
C MET A 1 32.61 1.33 -15.55
N PRO A 2 32.59 2.67 -15.46
CA PRO A 2 31.56 3.34 -14.70
C PRO A 2 30.25 3.18 -15.49
N ILE A 3 29.28 2.51 -14.85
CA ILE A 3 27.90 2.54 -15.31
C ILE A 3 27.52 4.02 -15.25
N LEU A 4 27.12 4.62 -16.38
CA LEU A 4 26.48 5.93 -16.39
C LEU A 4 25.23 5.81 -15.49
N SER A 5 25.35 6.18 -14.22
CA SER A 5 24.20 6.49 -13.40
C SER A 5 23.62 7.77 -14.00
N VAL A 6 22.50 7.65 -14.69
CA VAL A 6 21.63 8.80 -14.92
C VAL A 6 21.17 9.22 -13.53
N VAL A 7 21.93 10.12 -12.92
CA VAL A 7 21.60 10.77 -11.65
C VAL A 7 20.62 11.85 -12.04
N VAL A 8 19.41 11.76 -11.51
CA VAL A 8 18.35 12.76 -11.63
C VAL A 8 18.93 14.17 -11.60
N GLU A 9 18.81 14.94 -12.68
CA GLU A 9 19.51 16.23 -12.83
C GLU A 9 18.65 17.41 -12.33
N ASN A 10 17.33 17.23 -12.30
CA ASN A 10 16.39 18.29 -11.96
C ASN A 10 15.16 17.77 -11.19
N ALA A 11 14.44 18.69 -10.54
CA ALA A 11 13.28 18.37 -9.73
C ALA A 11 12.15 17.69 -10.53
N ARG A 12 12.04 17.98 -11.83
CA ARG A 12 11.07 17.30 -12.71
C ARG A 12 11.41 15.82 -12.88
N GLU A 13 12.67 15.46 -13.04
CA GLU A 13 13.10 14.06 -13.16
C GLU A 13 12.92 13.31 -11.83
N LEU A 14 13.23 13.95 -10.70
CA LEU A 14 12.98 13.36 -9.38
C LEU A 14 11.48 13.11 -9.17
N GLN A 15 10.65 14.10 -9.50
CA GLN A 15 9.21 13.98 -9.44
C GLN A 15 8.69 12.87 -10.35
N GLN A 16 9.17 12.79 -11.59
CA GLN A 16 8.76 11.75 -12.53
C GLN A 16 9.13 10.36 -12.01
N PHE A 17 10.34 10.19 -11.47
CA PHE A 17 10.77 8.95 -10.84
C PHE A 17 9.83 8.58 -9.68
N LEU A 18 9.64 9.48 -8.70
CA LEU A 18 8.77 9.25 -7.55
C LEU A 18 7.32 8.92 -7.95
N CYS A 19 6.78 9.62 -8.94
CA CYS A 19 5.45 9.31 -9.48
C CYS A 19 5.38 7.95 -10.15
N ALA A 20 6.41 7.57 -10.93
CA ALA A 20 6.46 6.28 -11.62
C ALA A 20 6.53 5.12 -10.62
N ILE A 21 7.43 5.20 -9.64
CA ILE A 21 7.61 4.14 -8.64
C ILE A 21 6.40 4.02 -7.70
N ASN A 22 5.64 5.10 -7.50
CA ASN A 22 4.43 5.06 -6.67
C ASN A 22 3.35 4.13 -7.23
N TRP A 23 3.39 3.81 -8.53
CA TRP A 23 2.53 2.76 -9.10
C TRP A 23 2.85 1.36 -8.57
N MET A 24 4.10 1.11 -8.19
CA MET A 24 4.58 -0.17 -7.67
C MET A 24 4.59 -0.23 -6.14
N ARG A 25 4.11 0.82 -5.47
CA ARG A 25 4.11 0.98 -4.00
C ARG A 25 3.60 -0.27 -3.28
N ASP A 26 2.52 -0.86 -3.79
CA ASP A 26 1.83 -1.97 -3.14
C ASP A 26 2.67 -3.27 -3.24
N SER A 27 3.41 -3.47 -4.31
CA SER A 27 4.29 -4.63 -4.50
C SER A 27 5.67 -4.50 -3.83
N THR A 28 6.08 -3.31 -3.41
CA THR A 28 7.43 -3.05 -2.88
C THR A 28 7.43 -3.05 -1.34
N ASN A 29 8.36 -3.77 -0.71
CA ASN A 29 8.48 -3.79 0.74
C ASN A 29 9.08 -2.50 1.31
N ASP A 30 8.57 -2.05 2.46
CA ASP A 30 8.99 -0.83 3.16
C ASP A 30 9.09 0.45 2.29
N PHE A 31 8.30 0.50 1.22
CA PHE A 31 8.37 1.56 0.20
C PHE A 31 8.41 2.97 0.78
N ALA A 32 7.51 3.28 1.73
CA ALA A 32 7.37 4.61 2.30
C ALA A 32 8.65 5.12 2.97
N ARG A 33 9.38 4.25 3.69
CA ARG A 33 10.66 4.62 4.33
C ARG A 33 11.77 4.76 3.31
N GLN A 34 11.82 3.89 2.30
CA GLN A 34 12.83 3.93 1.25
C GLN A 34 12.74 5.21 0.40
N VAL A 35 11.51 5.67 0.11
CA VAL A 35 11.31 6.89 -0.70
C VAL A 35 11.35 8.18 0.11
N GLU A 36 11.31 8.12 1.44
CA GLU A 36 11.24 9.31 2.30
C GLU A 36 12.39 10.32 2.06
N PRO A 37 13.67 9.92 1.96
CA PRO A 37 14.76 10.85 1.70
C PRO A 37 14.57 11.61 0.38
N LEU A 38 14.18 10.88 -0.67
CA LEU A 38 13.94 11.45 -2.00
C LEU A 38 12.73 12.39 -2.02
N GLN A 39 11.66 12.04 -1.30
CA GLN A 39 10.48 12.89 -1.17
C GLN A 39 10.80 14.18 -0.43
N ARG A 40 11.57 14.12 0.67
CA ARG A 40 12.04 15.31 1.40
C ARG A 40 12.89 16.22 0.51
N ARG A 41 13.79 15.63 -0.30
CA ARG A 41 14.61 16.38 -1.26
C ARG A 41 13.76 17.12 -2.28
N LEU A 42 12.74 16.45 -2.82
CA LEU A 42 11.79 17.06 -3.75
C LEU A 42 10.95 18.17 -3.09
N ASP A 43 10.50 17.95 -1.85
CA ASP A 43 9.71 18.94 -1.12
C ASP A 43 10.53 20.20 -0.82
N ALA A 44 11.80 20.03 -0.42
CA ALA A 44 12.75 21.11 -0.22
C ALA A 44 12.96 21.95 -1.50
N ALA A 45 13.07 21.28 -2.65
CA ALA A 45 13.18 21.95 -3.95
C ALA A 45 11.93 22.80 -4.29
N PHE A 46 10.74 22.41 -3.80
CA PHE A 46 9.50 23.13 -4.06
C PHE A 46 9.10 24.19 -3.02
N VAL A 47 9.86 24.39 -1.93
CA VAL A 47 9.48 25.32 -0.84
C VAL A 47 9.18 26.73 -1.33
N ASN A 48 9.98 27.23 -2.29
CA ASN A 48 9.88 28.61 -2.78
C ASN A 48 9.46 28.72 -4.26
N THR A 49 8.96 27.63 -4.84
CA THR A 49 8.70 27.56 -6.29
C THR A 49 7.28 27.08 -6.60
N LYS A 50 6.71 27.56 -7.70
CA LYS A 50 5.44 27.04 -8.21
C LYS A 50 5.59 25.56 -8.58
N ARG A 51 4.72 24.70 -8.07
CA ARG A 51 4.69 23.25 -8.34
C ARG A 51 4.14 22.94 -9.74
N THR A 52 4.81 23.44 -10.77
CA THR A 52 4.46 23.19 -12.18
C THR A 52 5.60 22.45 -12.87
N LYS A 53 5.28 21.60 -13.86
CA LYS A 53 6.27 20.81 -14.61
C LYS A 53 7.39 21.68 -15.21
N ARG A 54 7.05 22.88 -15.70
CA ARG A 54 8.00 23.83 -16.30
C ARG A 54 8.94 24.43 -15.26
N ALA A 55 8.42 24.80 -14.09
CA ALA A 55 9.24 25.33 -13.00
C ALA A 55 10.11 24.24 -12.35
N ALA A 56 9.63 23.00 -12.28
CA ALA A 56 10.41 21.87 -11.78
C ALA A 56 11.62 21.54 -12.67
N ALA A 57 11.51 21.73 -13.98
CA ALA A 57 12.62 21.52 -14.92
C ALA A 57 13.77 22.52 -14.75
N SER A 58 13.49 23.72 -14.21
CA SER A 58 14.51 24.75 -13.98
C SER A 58 15.21 24.63 -12.62
N ILE A 59 14.81 23.69 -11.77
CA ILE A 59 15.43 23.48 -10.46
C ILE A 59 16.43 22.33 -10.61
N SER A 60 17.72 22.65 -10.57
CA SER A 60 18.79 21.64 -10.49
C SER A 60 18.70 20.91 -9.16
N ILE A 61 18.80 19.59 -9.17
CA ILE A 61 18.90 18.78 -7.97
C ILE A 61 20.20 17.99 -8.05
N ASP A 62 21.05 18.20 -7.05
CA ASP A 62 22.16 17.30 -6.78
C ASP A 62 21.77 16.44 -5.58
N LEU A 63 21.82 15.13 -5.75
CA LEU A 63 21.53 14.18 -4.66
C LEU A 63 22.77 14.02 -3.79
N GLU A 64 22.58 14.10 -2.47
CA GLU A 64 23.63 13.79 -1.50
C GLU A 64 23.90 12.27 -1.43
N ASP A 65 25.02 11.84 -0.86
CA ASP A 65 25.41 10.42 -0.79
C ASP A 65 24.30 9.54 -0.19
N ALA A 66 23.63 10.02 0.86
CA ALA A 66 22.51 9.32 1.48
C ALA A 66 21.28 9.21 0.57
N GLU A 67 21.03 10.22 -0.26
CA GLU A 67 19.92 10.25 -1.22
C GLU A 67 20.22 9.38 -2.44
N CYS A 68 21.47 9.35 -2.90
CA CYS A 68 21.95 8.41 -3.91
C CYS A 68 21.79 6.96 -3.42
N GLN A 69 22.17 6.67 -2.17
CA GLN A 69 21.98 5.35 -1.58
C GLN A 69 20.50 4.98 -1.50
N ALA A 70 19.62 5.90 -1.09
CA ALA A 70 18.18 5.67 -1.07
C ALA A 70 17.63 5.41 -2.48
N PHE A 71 18.12 6.14 -3.49
CA PHE A 71 17.75 5.93 -4.89
C PHE A 71 18.12 4.53 -5.39
N ASP A 72 19.32 4.06 -5.06
CA ASP A 72 19.76 2.70 -5.38
C ASP A 72 18.92 1.63 -4.65
N GLN A 73 18.66 1.84 -3.36
CA GLN A 73 17.79 0.94 -2.58
C GLN A 73 16.38 0.84 -3.17
N VAL A 74 15.80 1.94 -3.63
CA VAL A 74 14.49 1.93 -4.29
C VAL A 74 14.54 1.15 -5.60
N LYS A 75 15.59 1.31 -6.42
CA LYS A 75 15.76 0.51 -7.65
C LYS A 75 15.86 -0.98 -7.34
N ASP A 76 16.64 -1.35 -6.34
CA ASP A 76 16.78 -2.75 -5.91
C ASP A 76 15.44 -3.29 -5.38
N ALA A 77 14.68 -2.48 -4.63
CA ALA A 77 13.38 -2.87 -4.12
C ALA A 77 12.32 -3.02 -5.22
N LEU A 78 12.42 -2.27 -6.32
CA LEU A 78 11.60 -2.45 -7.51
C LEU A 78 11.98 -3.73 -8.26
N ALA A 79 13.27 -4.03 -8.40
CA ALA A 79 13.75 -5.26 -9.03
C ALA A 79 13.31 -6.51 -8.26
N ASN A 80 13.17 -6.39 -6.94
CA ASN A 80 12.72 -7.46 -6.04
C ASN A 80 11.24 -7.28 -5.59
N ALA A 81 10.45 -6.49 -6.32
CA ALA A 81 9.04 -6.30 -5.99
C ALA A 81 8.29 -7.63 -6.04
N ALA A 82 7.36 -7.82 -5.11
CA ALA A 82 6.63 -9.08 -5.01
C ALA A 82 5.71 -9.29 -6.21
N THR A 83 5.74 -10.50 -6.79
CA THR A 83 4.80 -10.89 -7.85
C THR A 83 3.39 -10.98 -7.27
N LEU A 84 2.48 -10.17 -7.81
CA LEU A 84 1.06 -10.22 -7.49
C LEU A 84 0.33 -11.13 -8.48
N GLU A 85 -0.60 -11.93 -7.98
CA GLU A 85 -1.45 -12.81 -8.77
C GLU A 85 -2.84 -12.18 -8.96
N PHE A 86 -3.45 -12.45 -10.12
CA PHE A 86 -4.81 -12.00 -10.40
C PHE A 86 -5.82 -12.63 -9.42
N PRO A 87 -6.76 -11.84 -8.86
CA PRO A 87 -7.79 -12.38 -7.97
C PRO A 87 -8.66 -13.41 -8.69
N ASP A 88 -8.84 -14.58 -8.07
CA ASP A 88 -9.74 -15.63 -8.57
C ASP A 88 -10.95 -15.77 -7.63
N GLY A 89 -12.16 -15.65 -8.20
CA GLY A 89 -13.43 -15.73 -7.48
C GLY A 89 -13.67 -17.05 -6.74
N GLN A 90 -13.06 -18.17 -7.18
CA GLN A 90 -13.37 -19.53 -6.71
C GLN A 90 -12.44 -20.03 -5.60
N VAL A 91 -11.27 -19.41 -5.48
CA VAL A 91 -10.26 -19.78 -4.48
C VAL A 91 -10.52 -19.10 -3.15
N THR A 92 -9.93 -19.64 -2.08
CA THR A 92 -10.10 -19.07 -0.74
C THR A 92 -9.18 -17.87 -0.57
N THR A 93 -9.75 -16.70 -0.31
CA THR A 93 -8.98 -15.48 0.01
C THR A 93 -8.72 -15.36 1.51
N ARG A 94 -7.52 -14.87 1.85
CA ARG A 94 -7.10 -14.60 3.22
C ARG A 94 -6.63 -13.16 3.34
N LEU A 95 -7.06 -12.52 4.42
CA LEU A 95 -6.65 -11.17 4.81
C LEU A 95 -5.74 -11.29 6.02
N PHE A 96 -4.52 -10.79 5.92
CA PHE A 96 -3.60 -10.66 7.03
C PHE A 96 -3.45 -9.19 7.35
N THR A 97 -3.51 -8.85 8.63
CA THR A 97 -3.21 -7.50 9.09
C THR A 97 -2.18 -7.56 10.19
N ASP A 98 -1.19 -6.69 10.07
CA ASP A 98 -0.20 -6.47 11.12
C ASP A 98 -0.24 -5.01 11.55
N VAL A 99 -0.02 -4.76 12.83
CA VAL A 99 -0.11 -3.44 13.45
C VAL A 99 1.03 -3.25 14.43
N SER A 100 1.61 -2.06 14.38
CA SER A 100 2.59 -1.55 15.32
C SER A 100 2.05 -0.28 15.98
N ASP A 101 2.81 0.32 16.90
CA ASP A 101 2.42 1.57 17.52
C ASP A 101 2.30 2.74 16.53
N VAL A 102 3.04 2.68 15.43
CA VAL A 102 3.23 3.80 14.48
C VAL A 102 2.59 3.55 13.10
N GLY A 103 2.15 2.33 12.81
CA GLY A 103 1.57 2.01 11.51
C GLY A 103 1.07 0.59 11.40
N TYR A 104 0.56 0.25 10.22
CA TYR A 104 -0.09 -1.01 9.94
C TYR A 104 0.20 -1.50 8.51
N ALA A 105 0.04 -2.81 8.32
CA ALA A 105 0.13 -3.49 7.04
C ALA A 105 -1.11 -4.37 6.82
N ILE A 106 -1.50 -4.48 5.55
CA ILE A 106 -2.60 -5.30 5.07
C ILE A 106 -2.05 -6.15 3.93
N ILE A 107 -2.21 -7.47 4.00
CA ILE A 107 -1.80 -8.40 2.97
C ILE A 107 -3.01 -9.25 2.60
N VAL A 108 -3.36 -9.27 1.32
CA VAL A 108 -4.39 -10.14 0.78
C VAL A 108 -3.71 -11.23 -0.03
N THR A 109 -4.00 -12.48 0.31
CA THR A 109 -3.53 -13.65 -0.43
C THR A 109 -4.69 -14.53 -0.84
N GLN A 110 -4.40 -15.49 -1.72
CA GLN A 110 -5.35 -16.50 -2.13
C GLN A 110 -4.72 -17.90 -2.17
N VAL A 111 -5.51 -18.91 -1.83
CA VAL A 111 -5.10 -20.31 -1.77
C VAL A 111 -6.13 -21.15 -2.53
N ALA A 112 -5.66 -21.87 -3.57
CA ALA A 112 -6.54 -22.74 -4.36
C ALA A 112 -7.01 -23.96 -3.56
N ASN A 113 -6.05 -24.72 -3.01
CA ASN A 113 -6.31 -25.93 -2.24
C ASN A 113 -6.12 -25.65 -0.74
N PHE A 114 -7.02 -24.84 -0.17
CA PHE A 114 -6.94 -24.48 1.24
C PHE A 114 -7.15 -25.71 2.14
N ASP A 115 -6.22 -25.94 3.06
CA ASP A 115 -6.28 -27.03 4.05
C ASP A 115 -6.54 -26.46 5.45
N SER A 116 -7.67 -26.77 6.07
CA SER A 116 -7.99 -26.26 7.41
C SER A 116 -7.06 -26.77 8.51
N ASN A 117 -6.36 -27.88 8.28
CA ASN A 117 -5.50 -28.51 9.27
C ASN A 117 -4.06 -27.95 9.27
N LYS A 118 -3.70 -27.17 8.24
CA LYS A 118 -2.37 -26.57 8.14
C LYS A 118 -2.39 -25.11 8.60
N PRO A 119 -1.38 -24.66 9.36
CA PRO A 119 -1.26 -23.26 9.72
C PRO A 119 -1.08 -22.40 8.47
N ALA A 120 -1.42 -21.11 8.58
CA ALA A 120 -1.39 -20.19 7.44
C ALA A 120 -0.02 -20.10 6.76
N THR A 121 1.07 -20.27 7.52
CA THR A 121 2.47 -20.26 7.04
C THR A 121 2.84 -21.46 6.17
N GLU A 122 2.09 -22.57 6.27
CA GLU A 122 2.32 -23.79 5.49
C GLU A 122 1.36 -23.91 4.30
N GLN A 123 0.45 -22.95 4.13
CA GLN A 123 -0.41 -22.86 2.96
C GLN A 123 0.38 -22.32 1.78
N GLN A 124 0.03 -22.76 0.57
CA GLN A 124 0.55 -22.17 -0.67
C GLN A 124 -0.14 -20.82 -0.94
N LEU A 125 0.21 -19.81 -0.14
CA LEU A 125 -0.30 -18.45 -0.23
C LEU A 125 0.22 -17.80 -1.51
N ARG A 126 -0.69 -17.37 -2.38
CA ARG A 126 -0.36 -16.57 -3.55
C ARG A 126 -0.75 -15.13 -3.27
N LEU A 127 0.22 -14.21 -3.38
CA LEU A 127 0.02 -12.83 -3.02
C LEU A 127 -0.86 -12.12 -4.04
N VAL A 128 -1.90 -11.41 -3.59
CA VAL A 128 -2.83 -10.68 -4.46
C VAL A 128 -2.65 -9.18 -4.29
N HIS A 129 -2.52 -8.72 -3.05
CA HIS A 129 -2.41 -7.30 -2.75
C HIS A 129 -1.64 -7.07 -1.43
N CYS A 130 -0.92 -5.96 -1.37
CA CYS A 130 -0.19 -5.51 -0.20
C CYS A 130 -0.43 -4.02 -0.04
N ALA A 131 -0.92 -3.59 1.12
CA ALA A 131 -1.11 -2.19 1.46
C ALA A 131 -0.50 -1.90 2.83
N ARG A 132 -0.06 -0.66 3.04
CA ARG A 132 0.49 -0.20 4.32
C ARG A 132 0.01 1.21 4.61
N GLY A 133 0.04 1.59 5.88
CA GLY A 133 -0.23 2.95 6.32
C GLY A 133 0.47 3.27 7.63
N THR A 134 0.56 4.55 7.92
CA THR A 134 1.07 5.07 9.19
C THR A 134 -0.05 5.76 9.95
N PHE A 135 -0.02 5.66 11.27
CA PHE A 135 -0.94 6.41 12.12
C PHE A 135 -0.46 7.86 12.22
N THR A 136 -1.41 8.81 12.15
CA THR A 136 -1.09 10.25 12.22
C THR A 136 -2.03 10.99 13.15
N GLY A 137 -1.56 12.11 13.73
CA GLY A 137 -2.35 12.94 14.64
C GLY A 137 -2.88 12.15 15.84
N SER A 138 -4.19 12.25 16.09
CA SER A 138 -4.84 11.56 17.21
C SER A 138 -4.80 10.03 17.11
N GLN A 139 -4.57 9.46 15.92
CA GLN A 139 -4.52 8.00 15.72
C GLN A 139 -3.34 7.35 16.45
N LEU A 140 -2.26 8.10 16.69
CA LEU A 140 -1.12 7.62 17.45
C LEU A 140 -1.48 7.29 18.91
N ASN A 141 -2.51 7.95 19.45
CA ASN A 141 -2.99 7.77 20.82
C ASN A 141 -4.13 6.75 20.94
N TRP A 142 -4.52 6.10 19.84
CA TRP A 142 -5.53 5.04 19.88
C TRP A 142 -5.05 3.83 20.69
N THR A 143 -6.01 3.15 21.30
CA THR A 143 -5.79 1.89 22.01
C THR A 143 -5.32 0.79 21.05
N VAL A 144 -4.68 -0.25 21.59
CA VAL A 144 -4.25 -1.42 20.81
C VAL A 144 -5.43 -2.06 20.05
N ILE A 145 -6.63 -2.05 20.63
CA ILE A 145 -7.85 -2.60 20.01
C ILE A 145 -8.26 -1.75 18.80
N GLU A 146 -8.32 -0.43 18.95
CA GLU A 146 -8.66 0.49 17.86
C GLU A 146 -7.63 0.42 16.72
N LYS A 147 -6.34 0.42 17.07
CA LYS A 147 -5.26 0.27 16.08
C LYS A 147 -5.34 -1.08 15.37
N GLY A 148 -5.67 -2.17 16.05
CA GLY A 148 -5.85 -3.48 15.43
C GLY A 148 -7.09 -3.59 14.54
N ALA A 149 -8.17 -2.88 14.87
CA ALA A 149 -9.40 -2.87 14.08
C ALA A 149 -9.31 -1.96 12.84
N PHE A 150 -8.50 -0.90 12.89
CA PHE A 150 -8.42 0.09 11.82
C PHE A 150 -8.01 -0.50 10.45
N PRO A 151 -6.97 -1.36 10.34
CA PRO A 151 -6.59 -1.98 9.06
C PRO A 151 -7.68 -2.86 8.47
N ILE A 152 -8.51 -3.49 9.32
CA ILE A 152 -9.67 -4.26 8.85
C ILE A 152 -10.68 -3.33 8.17
N ALA A 153 -11.00 -2.21 8.82
CA ALA A 153 -11.93 -1.23 8.27
C ALA A 153 -11.41 -0.68 6.94
N VAL A 154 -10.12 -0.35 6.87
CA VAL A 154 -9.46 0.11 5.64
C VAL A 154 -9.50 -0.96 4.55
N ALA A 155 -9.25 -2.23 4.88
CA ALA A 155 -9.34 -3.32 3.92
C ALA A 155 -10.77 -3.50 3.39
N CYS A 156 -11.78 -3.43 4.26
CA CYS A 156 -13.18 -3.55 3.86
C CYS A 156 -13.66 -2.38 2.99
N ASP A 157 -13.08 -1.20 3.15
CA ASP A 157 -13.43 0.01 2.38
C ASP A 157 -12.70 0.06 1.04
N LYS A 158 -11.38 -0.18 1.03
CA LYS A 158 -10.54 -0.01 -0.16
C LYS A 158 -10.38 -1.26 -1.01
N LEU A 159 -10.54 -2.45 -0.41
CA LEU A 159 -10.34 -3.74 -1.06
C LEU A 159 -11.66 -4.52 -1.15
N ASP A 160 -12.79 -3.80 -1.15
CA ASP A 160 -14.12 -4.38 -1.26
C ASP A 160 -14.26 -5.25 -2.52
N TYR A 161 -13.67 -4.85 -3.64
CA TYR A 161 -13.62 -5.62 -4.89
C TYR A 161 -12.86 -6.96 -4.76
N LEU A 162 -11.98 -7.11 -3.76
CA LEU A 162 -11.30 -8.38 -3.45
C LEU A 162 -12.04 -9.20 -2.39
N LEU A 163 -12.69 -8.53 -1.44
CA LEU A 163 -13.28 -9.14 -0.24
C LEU A 163 -14.79 -9.43 -0.35
N LEU A 164 -15.52 -8.71 -1.21
CA LEU A 164 -16.92 -8.97 -1.52
C LEU A 164 -17.01 -10.10 -2.55
N ARG A 165 -16.91 -11.32 -2.04
CA ARG A 165 -16.86 -12.55 -2.84
C ARG A 165 -18.01 -13.48 -2.46
N PRO A 166 -18.48 -14.35 -3.37
CA PRO A 166 -19.45 -15.38 -3.03
C PRO A 166 -18.93 -16.34 -1.95
N LYS A 167 -17.62 -16.62 -1.97
CA LYS A 167 -16.94 -17.45 -0.98
C LYS A 167 -16.43 -16.59 0.17
N SER A 168 -16.62 -17.06 1.40
CA SER A 168 -16.11 -16.40 2.60
C SER A 168 -14.58 -16.29 2.58
N PHE A 169 -14.05 -15.22 3.15
CA PHE A 169 -12.62 -15.07 3.39
C PHE A 169 -12.30 -15.21 4.87
N GLY A 170 -11.08 -15.64 5.17
CA GLY A 170 -10.58 -15.73 6.55
C GLY A 170 -9.62 -14.60 6.88
N MET A 171 -9.66 -14.09 8.10
CA MET A 171 -8.80 -13.00 8.55
C MET A 171 -7.83 -13.47 9.64
N TYR A 172 -6.59 -13.00 9.56
CA TYR A 172 -5.54 -13.24 10.54
C TYR A 172 -4.99 -11.91 11.04
N LEU A 173 -5.03 -11.72 12.36
CA LEU A 173 -4.51 -10.53 13.03
C LEU A 173 -3.36 -10.90 13.96
N THR A 174 -2.31 -10.09 14.00
CA THR A 174 -1.17 -10.30 14.91
C THR A 174 -1.53 -10.16 16.39
N THR A 175 -2.67 -9.51 16.69
CA THR A 175 -3.27 -9.45 18.03
C THR A 175 -4.12 -10.68 18.42
N GLY A 176 -4.05 -11.78 17.64
CA GLY A 176 -4.58 -13.08 18.07
C GLY A 176 -6.10 -13.29 17.94
N ILE A 177 -6.83 -12.35 17.33
CA ILE A 177 -8.26 -12.50 17.06
C ILE A 177 -8.43 -13.01 15.62
N ILE A 178 -9.02 -14.21 15.45
CA ILE A 178 -9.44 -14.73 14.13
C ILE A 178 -10.92 -14.41 13.96
N ILE A 179 -11.27 -13.59 12.97
CA ILE A 179 -12.67 -13.34 12.56
C ILE A 179 -12.89 -13.96 11.18
N THR A 180 -13.87 -14.85 11.06
CA THR A 180 -14.39 -15.30 9.77
C THR A 180 -15.51 -14.35 9.34
N SER A 181 -15.29 -13.59 8.26
CA SER A 181 -16.30 -12.69 7.72
C SER A 181 -16.97 -13.34 6.51
N SER A 182 -18.21 -13.80 6.70
CA SER A 182 -19.10 -14.21 5.61
C SER A 182 -20.11 -13.10 5.36
N ARG A 183 -19.88 -12.25 4.36
CA ARG A 183 -20.96 -11.39 3.84
C ARG A 183 -21.74 -12.19 2.81
N HIS A 184 -22.93 -12.66 3.16
CA HIS A 184 -23.85 -13.25 2.18
C HIS A 184 -24.29 -12.13 1.23
N MET A 185 -23.94 -12.23 -0.06
CA MET A 185 -24.40 -11.30 -1.08
C MET A 185 -25.92 -11.40 -1.14
N ASN A 186 -26.62 -10.32 -0.79
CA ASN A 186 -28.07 -10.24 -0.89
C ASN A 186 -28.40 -9.60 -2.26
N PRO A 187 -28.97 -10.33 -3.23
CA PRO A 187 -29.08 -9.87 -4.62
C PRO A 187 -30.05 -8.70 -4.84
N SER A 188 -30.65 -8.13 -3.78
CA SER A 188 -31.72 -7.14 -3.85
C SER A 188 -31.33 -5.69 -3.53
N ARG A 189 -30.08 -5.39 -3.16
CA ARG A 189 -29.65 -4.00 -2.94
C ARG A 189 -29.28 -3.32 -4.26
N SER A 190 -30.29 -2.80 -4.96
CA SER A 190 -30.08 -1.74 -5.94
C SER A 190 -29.47 -0.52 -5.23
N MET A 191 -28.41 0.02 -5.83
CA MET A 191 -27.68 1.19 -5.34
C MET A 191 -28.55 2.44 -5.56
N SER A 192 -29.35 2.81 -4.57
CA SER A 192 -29.99 4.13 -4.54
C SER A 192 -28.93 5.18 -4.22
N ARG A 193 -28.48 5.90 -5.27
CA ARG A 193 -27.73 7.14 -5.14
C ARG A 193 -28.65 8.20 -4.52
N THR A 194 -28.48 8.49 -3.25
CA THR A 194 -29.10 9.67 -2.64
C THR A 194 -28.29 10.89 -3.06
N ASN A 195 -28.81 11.66 -4.02
CA ASN A 195 -28.32 12.99 -4.37
C ASN A 195 -28.60 13.95 -3.20
N CYS A 196 -27.56 14.43 -2.53
CA CYS A 196 -27.68 15.57 -1.62
C CYS A 196 -27.50 16.87 -2.41
N CYS A 197 -28.59 17.40 -2.96
CA CYS A 197 -28.69 18.81 -3.32
C CYS A 197 -29.14 19.59 -2.07
N GLY A 198 -28.19 20.20 -1.37
CA GLY A 198 -28.47 21.13 -0.27
C GLY A 198 -28.63 22.55 -0.83
N GLY A 199 -29.87 22.96 -1.07
CA GLY A 199 -30.25 24.34 -1.29
C GLY A 199 -31.04 24.87 -0.11
N ARG A 200 -30.50 25.89 0.56
CA ARG A 200 -31.24 27.05 1.05
C ARG A 200 -30.28 28.17 1.37
#